data_AF-A0A7X9BYD4-F1
#
_entry.id   AF-A0A7X9BYD4-F1
#
_cell.length_a   1.000
_cell.length_b   1.000
_cell.length_c   1.000
_cell.angle_alpha   90.00
_cell.angle_beta   90.00
_cell.angle_gamma   90.00
#
_symmetry.space_group_name_H-M   'P 1'
#
loop_
_entity.id
_entity.type
_entity.pdbx_description
1 polymer ?
#
loop_
_entity_poly.entity_id
_entity_poly.type
_entity_poly.pdbx_seq_one_letter_code
_entity_poly.pdbx_strand_id
1 'polypeptide(L)'
;TYIGTTAAIVPLVLSSAPFVARLVETSLKEVPYGVVEAALSMGSSPWQIIKKVLLPEAKGSLVLGIAITTISVIGYTAMAGAVGGGGLGAVAIQYGYNRFRTDIMLLTVVILVIIVQVIQSIGTSLARKMTHH
;
A
#
# COMPACT_ATOMS: atom_id res chain seq x y z
N THR A 1 -7.41 -8.40 -27.54
CA THR A 1 -8.09 -7.12 -27.25
C THR A 1 -7.59 -6.62 -25.92
N TYR A 2 -6.97 -5.43 -25.87
CA TYR A 2 -6.50 -4.85 -24.62
C TYR A 2 -7.72 -4.32 -23.86
N ILE A 3 -7.90 -4.76 -22.62
CA ILE A 3 -8.99 -4.32 -21.74
C ILE A 3 -8.88 -2.81 -21.47
N GLY A 4 -7.68 -2.23 -21.64
CA GLY A 4 -7.42 -0.81 -21.45
C GLY A 4 -7.17 -0.49 -19.97
N THR A 5 -6.32 0.49 -19.70
CA THR A 5 -5.92 0.86 -18.33
C THR A 5 -7.13 1.23 -17.49
N THR A 6 -8.09 1.97 -18.05
CA THR A 6 -9.30 2.41 -17.36
C THR A 6 -10.19 1.26 -16.88
N ALA A 7 -10.34 0.20 -17.68
CA ALA A 7 -11.18 -0.94 -17.30
C ALA A 7 -10.48 -1.88 -16.29
N ALA A 8 -9.14 -1.86 -16.22
CA ALA A 8 -8.41 -2.60 -15.19
C ALA A 8 -8.47 -1.93 -13.81
N ILE A 9 -8.65 -0.61 -13.73
CA ILE A 9 -8.65 0.14 -12.45
C ILE A 9 -9.82 -0.29 -11.55
N VAL A 10 -11.03 -0.44 -12.09
CA VAL A 10 -12.24 -0.77 -11.31
C VAL A 10 -12.09 -2.07 -10.52
N PRO A 11 -11.77 -3.23 -11.13
CA PRO A 11 -11.57 -4.47 -10.38
C PRO A 11 -10.37 -4.42 -9.44
N LEU A 12 -9.31 -3.65 -9.75
CA LEU A 12 -8.17 -3.44 -8.87
C LEU A 12 -8.54 -2.66 -7.60
N VAL A 13 -9.37 -1.63 -7.71
CA VAL A 13 -9.87 -0.88 -6.56
C VAL A 13 -10.76 -1.77 -5.69
N LEU A 14 -11.67 -2.52 -6.30
CA LEU A 14 -12.55 -3.43 -5.57
C LEU A 14 -11.79 -4.55 -4.85
N SER A 15 -10.72 -5.09 -5.45
CA SER A 15 -9.91 -6.14 -4.83
C SER A 15 -8.96 -5.60 -3.74
N SER A 16 -8.48 -4.36 -3.88
CA SER A 16 -7.60 -3.73 -2.89
C SER A 16 -8.34 -3.18 -1.67
N ALA A 17 -9.61 -2.79 -1.81
CA ALA A 17 -10.42 -2.25 -0.71
C ALA A 17 -10.41 -3.10 0.59
N PRO A 18 -10.72 -4.41 0.58
CA PRO A 18 -10.70 -5.22 1.81
C PRO A 18 -9.29 -5.37 2.39
N PHE A 19 -8.26 -5.40 1.54
CA PHE A 19 -6.86 -5.44 1.99
C PHE A 19 -6.48 -4.17 2.75
N VAL A 20 -6.81 -3.00 2.21
CA VAL A 20 -6.57 -1.71 2.86
C VAL A 20 -7.36 -1.59 4.16
N ALA A 21 -8.63 -2.01 4.15
CA ALA A 21 -9.47 -1.99 5.36
C ALA A 21 -8.86 -2.83 6.49
N ARG A 22 -8.39 -4.04 6.16
CA ARG A 22 -7.73 -4.92 7.14
C ARG A 22 -6.46 -4.31 7.71
N LEU A 23 -5.70 -3.61 6.88
CA LEU A 23 -4.45 -2.99 7.28
C LEU A 23 -4.70 -1.80 8.23
N VAL A 24 -5.72 -0.98 7.93
CA VAL A 24 -6.18 0.09 8.82
C VAL A 24 -6.70 -0.48 10.14
N GLU A 25 -7.51 -1.53 10.09
CA GLU A 25 -8.01 -2.24 11.28
C GLU A 25 -6.86 -2.72 12.18
N THR A 26 -5.82 -3.31 11.58
CA THR A 26 -4.63 -3.78 12.30
C THR A 26 -3.89 -2.62 12.94
N SER A 27 -3.68 -1.53 12.19
CA SER A 27 -2.99 -0.32 12.69
C SER A 27 -3.72 0.30 13.89
N LEU A 28 -5.05 0.32 13.89
CA LEU A 28 -5.86 0.82 15.01
C LEU A 28 -5.83 -0.14 16.21
N LYS A 29 -5.76 -1.45 15.97
CA LYS A 29 -5.67 -2.48 17.02
C LYS A 29 -4.31 -2.53 17.73
N GLU A 30 -3.26 -2.00 17.10
CA GLU A 30 -1.94 -1.86 17.72
C GLU A 30 -1.90 -0.77 18.80
N VAL A 31 -2.88 0.13 18.84
CA VAL A 31 -2.95 1.18 19.86
C VAL A 31 -3.20 0.56 21.24
N PRO A 32 -2.38 0.87 22.27
CA PRO A 32 -2.56 0.30 23.60
C PRO A 32 -3.92 0.65 24.20
N TYR A 33 -4.61 -0.35 24.74
CA TYR A 33 -5.95 -0.18 25.31
C TYR A 33 -5.97 0.86 26.45
N GLY A 34 -4.89 0.98 27.21
CA GLY A 34 -4.78 1.95 28.31
C GLY A 34 -4.90 3.43 27.87
N VAL A 35 -4.48 3.78 26.65
CA VAL A 35 -4.65 5.15 26.12
C VAL A 35 -6.13 5.43 25.83
N VAL A 36 -6.86 4.41 25.39
CA VAL A 36 -8.31 4.49 25.14
C VAL A 36 -9.09 4.58 26.45
N GLU A 37 -8.72 3.79 27.47
CA GLU A 37 -9.33 3.87 28.80
C GLU A 37 -9.12 5.25 29.44
N ALA A 38 -7.91 5.81 29.37
CA ALA A 38 -7.63 7.14 29.87
C ALA A 38 -8.52 8.20 29.19
N ALA A 39 -8.71 8.11 27.87
CA ALA A 39 -9.59 9.02 27.13
C ALA A 39 -11.07 8.88 27.53
N LEU A 40 -11.52 7.65 27.81
CA LEU A 40 -12.87 7.37 28.32
C LEU A 40 -13.07 7.93 29.73
N SER A 41 -12.08 7.77 30.63
CA SER A 41 -12.11 8.33 31.99
C SER A 41 -12.13 9.86 31.99
N MET A 42 -11.57 10.51 30.96
CA MET A 42 -11.66 11.96 30.76
C MET A 42 -13.02 12.42 30.20
N GLY A 43 -13.98 11.51 29.97
CA GLY A 43 -15.30 11.85 29.45
C GLY A 43 -15.33 12.12 27.93
N SER A 44 -14.34 11.64 27.18
CA SER A 44 -14.29 11.84 25.73
C SER A 44 -15.41 11.09 25.01
N SER A 45 -16.08 11.73 24.06
CA SER A 45 -17.07 11.05 23.22
C SER A 45 -16.38 10.08 22.24
N PRO A 46 -17.09 9.04 21.73
CA PRO A 46 -16.50 8.07 20.82
C PRO A 46 -15.82 8.70 19.58
N TRP A 47 -16.39 9.78 19.06
CA TRP A 47 -15.83 10.49 17.91
C TRP A 47 -14.56 11.28 18.26
N GLN A 48 -14.48 11.80 19.49
CA GLN A 48 -13.26 12.43 19.99
C GLN A 48 -12.15 11.40 20.19
N ILE A 49 -12.47 10.21 20.70
CA ILE A 49 -11.50 9.10 20.85
C ILE A 49 -10.93 8.72 19.49
N ILE A 50 -11.77 8.51 18.48
CA ILE A 50 -11.31 8.15 17.13
C ILE A 50 -10.38 9.22 16.55
N LYS A 51 -10.80 10.49 16.55
CA LYS A 51 -10.05 11.57 15.89
C LYS A 51 -8.84 12.06 16.66
N LYS A 52 -8.92 12.12 17.99
CA LYS A 52 -7.90 12.75 18.84
C LYS A 52 -6.97 11.76 19.53
N VAL A 53 -7.34 10.48 19.60
CA VAL A 53 -6.55 9.45 20.29
C VAL A 53 -6.12 8.37 19.32
N LEU A 54 -7.07 7.60 18.76
CA LEU A 54 -6.74 6.46 17.90
C LEU A 54 -5.98 6.87 16.64
N LEU A 55 -6.45 7.89 15.91
CA LEU A 55 -5.78 8.31 14.68
C LEU A 55 -4.37 8.85 14.93
N PRO A 56 -4.12 9.77 15.90
CA PRO A 56 -2.78 10.21 16.24
C PRO A 56 -1.83 9.13 16.71
N GLU A 57 -2.28 8.23 17.59
CA GLU A 57 -1.46 7.14 18.12
C GLU A 57 -1.10 6.11 17.02
N ALA A 58 -2.03 5.83 16.11
CA ALA A 58 -1.80 4.90 15.00
C ALA A 58 -1.08 5.53 13.79
N LYS A 59 -0.66 6.81 13.83
CA LYS A 59 -0.09 7.50 12.65
C LYS A 59 1.11 6.75 12.06
N GLY A 60 2.02 6.28 12.91
CA GLY A 60 3.21 5.55 12.47
C GLY A 60 2.86 4.25 11.73
N SER A 61 1.99 3.43 12.32
CA SER A 61 1.55 2.16 11.73
C SER A 61 0.70 2.38 10.47
N LEU A 62 -0.15 3.40 10.44
CA LEU A 62 -0.92 3.78 9.26
C LEU A 62 -0.03 4.20 8.08
N VAL A 63 1.03 4.97 8.33
CA VAL A 63 1.98 5.38 7.27
C VAL A 63 2.75 4.19 6.71
N LEU A 64 3.24 3.30 7.59
CA LEU A 64 3.86 2.04 7.15
C LEU A 64 2.87 1.22 6.32
N GLY A 65 1.63 1.18 6.79
CA GLY A 65 0.51 0.55 6.13
C GLY A 65 0.21 1.04 4.72
N ILE A 66 0.21 2.35 4.55
CA ILE A 66 0.05 3.01 3.25
C ILE A 66 1.19 2.60 2.32
N ALA A 67 2.44 2.59 2.80
CA ALA A 67 3.59 2.19 1.99
C ALA A 67 3.45 0.73 1.51
N ILE A 68 3.08 -0.19 2.40
CA ILE A 68 2.80 -1.59 2.04
C ILE A 68 1.67 -1.68 1.01
N THR A 69 0.59 -0.92 1.21
CA THR A 69 -0.55 -0.86 0.26
C THR A 69 -0.10 -0.40 -1.12
N THR A 70 0.69 0.67 -1.20
CA THR A 70 1.20 1.19 -2.47
C THR A 70 2.03 0.13 -3.20
N ILE A 71 2.90 -0.58 -2.47
CA ILE A 71 3.73 -1.65 -3.04
C ILE A 71 2.86 -2.81 -3.56
N SER A 72 1.86 -3.24 -2.78
CA SER A 72 0.91 -4.27 -3.20
C SER A 72 0.17 -3.85 -4.47
N VAL A 73 -0.31 -2.60 -4.55
CA VAL A 73 -1.01 -2.08 -5.73
C VAL A 73 -0.07 -2.06 -6.94
N ILE A 74 1.19 -1.65 -6.79
CA ILE A 74 2.19 -1.73 -7.86
C ILE A 74 2.33 -3.18 -8.35
N GLY A 75 2.42 -4.14 -7.44
CA GLY A 75 2.44 -5.57 -7.78
C GLY A 75 1.17 -6.01 -8.55
N TYR A 76 -0.01 -5.56 -8.13
CA TYR A 76 -1.25 -5.84 -8.84
C TYR A 76 -1.29 -5.21 -10.24
N THR A 77 -0.72 -4.01 -10.43
CA THR A 77 -0.60 -3.43 -11.79
C THR A 77 0.35 -4.22 -12.68
N ALA A 78 1.41 -4.80 -12.12
CA ALA A 78 2.32 -5.66 -12.88
C ALA A 78 1.62 -6.93 -13.36
N MET A 79 0.82 -7.56 -12.50
CA MET A 79 -0.04 -8.69 -12.89
C MET A 79 -1.14 -8.27 -13.88
N ALA A 80 -1.73 -7.09 -13.70
CA ALA A 80 -2.72 -6.55 -14.63
C ALA A 80 -2.14 -6.33 -16.05
N GLY A 81 -0.84 -6.08 -16.16
CA GLY A 81 -0.12 -6.03 -17.42
C GLY A 81 -0.24 -7.32 -18.24
N ALA A 82 -0.35 -8.49 -17.60
CA ALA A 82 -0.52 -9.78 -18.26
C ALA A 82 -1.89 -9.95 -18.93
N VAL A 83 -2.93 -9.31 -18.38
CA VAL A 83 -4.30 -9.33 -18.92
C VAL A 83 -4.58 -8.13 -19.83
N GLY A 84 -3.54 -7.38 -20.24
CA GLY A 84 -3.69 -6.23 -21.12
C GLY A 84 -4.24 -4.97 -20.45
N GLY A 85 -4.10 -4.88 -19.12
CA GLY A 85 -4.45 -3.70 -18.30
C GLY A 85 -3.38 -2.58 -18.31
N GLY A 86 -2.25 -2.78 -19.00
CA GLY A 86 -1.16 -1.81 -19.09
C GLY A 86 -0.20 -1.82 -17.89
N GLY A 87 0.57 -0.74 -17.73
CA GLY A 87 1.52 -0.58 -16.63
C GLY A 87 2.90 -1.21 -16.86
N LEU A 88 3.74 -1.20 -15.82
CA LEU A 88 5.14 -1.67 -15.89
C LEU A 88 5.25 -3.17 -16.23
N GLY A 89 4.27 -3.98 -15.82
CA GLY A 89 4.22 -5.41 -16.18
C GLY A 89 3.95 -5.66 -17.67
N ALA A 90 3.20 -4.78 -18.33
CA ALA A 90 2.97 -4.88 -19.76
C ALA A 90 4.27 -4.68 -20.55
N VAL A 91 5.16 -3.79 -20.10
CA VAL A 91 6.48 -3.59 -20.71
C VAL A 91 7.35 -4.84 -20.59
N ALA A 92 7.39 -5.44 -19.39
CA ALA A 92 8.14 -6.68 -19.16
C ALA A 92 7.66 -7.84 -20.07
N ILE A 93 6.34 -7.99 -20.21
CA ILE A 93 5.74 -9.07 -21.00
C ILE A 93 5.92 -8.82 -22.50
N GLN A 94 5.62 -7.61 -22.97
CA GLN A 94 5.62 -7.30 -24.40
C GLN A 94 7.03 -7.18 -24.98
N TYR A 95 7.97 -6.59 -24.24
CA TYR A 95 9.33 -6.34 -24.74
C TYR A 95 10.37 -7.35 -24.24
N GLY A 96 10.17 -7.94 -23.06
CA GLY A 96 11.05 -8.97 -22.50
C GLY A 96 10.60 -10.39 -22.86
N TYR A 97 9.47 -10.83 -22.29
CA TYR A 97 9.00 -12.21 -22.38
C TYR A 97 8.63 -12.63 -23.81
N ASN A 98 7.73 -11.90 -24.47
CA ASN A 98 7.23 -12.27 -25.80
C ASN A 98 8.29 -12.23 -26.90
N ARG A 99 9.39 -11.51 -26.67
CA ARG A 99 10.52 -11.40 -27.62
C ARG A 99 11.73 -12.23 -27.19
N PHE A 100 11.59 -13.07 -26.14
CA PHE A 100 12.67 -13.87 -25.56
C PHE A 100 13.96 -13.06 -25.25
N ARG A 101 13.79 -11.77 -24.92
CA ARG A 101 14.90 -10.88 -24.55
C ARG A 101 15.04 -10.84 -23.04
N THR A 102 15.83 -11.78 -22.51
CA THR A 102 16.11 -11.92 -21.08
C THR A 102 16.72 -10.64 -20.49
N ASP A 103 17.53 -9.91 -21.25
CA ASP A 103 18.15 -8.65 -20.80
C ASP A 103 17.09 -7.59 -20.43
N ILE A 104 16.07 -7.42 -21.28
CA ILE A 104 14.98 -6.45 -21.05
C ILE A 104 14.11 -6.90 -19.89
N MET A 105 13.87 -8.21 -19.76
CA MET A 105 13.13 -8.78 -18.65
C MET A 105 13.83 -8.50 -17.31
N LEU A 106 15.12 -8.80 -17.19
CA LEU A 106 15.92 -8.56 -15.99
C LEU A 106 15.98 -7.07 -15.65
N LEU A 107 16.20 -6.22 -16.65
CA LEU A 107 16.24 -4.77 -16.45
C LEU A 107 14.91 -4.23 -15.91
N THR A 108 13.78 -4.74 -16.41
CA THR A 108 12.45 -4.34 -15.92
C THR A 108 12.21 -4.80 -14.48
N VAL A 109 12.64 -6.01 -14.12
CA VAL A 109 12.57 -6.52 -12.74
C VAL A 109 13.41 -5.67 -11.80
N VAL A 110 14.64 -5.32 -12.18
CA VAL A 110 15.52 -4.46 -11.38
C VAL A 110 14.89 -3.08 -11.15
N ILE A 111 14.30 -2.47 -12.18
CA ILE A 111 13.60 -1.19 -12.04
C ILE A 111 12.42 -1.30 -11.06
N LEU A 112 11.61 -2.36 -11.17
CA LEU A 112 10.50 -2.59 -10.24
C LEU A 112 10.99 -2.74 -8.79
N VAL A 113 12.06 -3.51 -8.58
CA VAL A 113 12.67 -3.67 -7.25
C VAL A 113 13.15 -2.33 -6.71
N ILE A 114 13.84 -1.51 -7.51
CA ILE A 114 14.31 -0.19 -7.09
C ILE A 114 13.13 0.71 -6.68
N ILE A 115 12.06 0.75 -7.48
CA ILE A 115 10.86 1.55 -7.17
C ILE A 115 10.24 1.10 -5.84
N VAL A 116 10.05 -0.21 -5.66
CA VAL A 116 9.49 -0.77 -4.42
C VAL A 116 10.38 -0.44 -3.23
N GLN A 117 11.70 -0.57 -3.36
CA GLN A 117 12.64 -0.25 -2.29
C GLN A 117 12.63 1.24 -1.93
N VAL A 118 12.56 2.13 -2.92
CA VAL A 118 12.45 3.58 -2.67
C VAL A 118 11.17 3.89 -1.88
N ILE A 119 10.03 3.35 -2.30
CA ILE A 119 8.74 3.56 -1.61
C ILE A 119 8.78 2.98 -0.19
N GLN A 120 9.29 1.76 -0.03
CA GLN A 120 9.40 1.12 1.28
C GLN A 120 10.33 1.91 2.21
N SER A 121 11.48 2.35 1.71
CA SER A 121 12.46 3.13 2.48
C SER A 121 11.87 4.45 2.95
N ILE A 122 11.17 5.18 2.06
CA ILE A 122 10.48 6.42 2.41
C ILE A 122 9.38 6.16 3.44
N GLY A 123 8.53 5.17 3.19
CA GLY A 123 7.43 4.82 4.10
C GLY A 123 7.91 4.42 5.48
N THR A 124 8.94 3.58 5.56
CA THR A 124 9.54 3.14 6.82
C THR A 124 10.22 4.31 7.53
N SER A 125 10.94 5.16 6.80
CA SER A 125 11.59 6.33 7.40
C SER A 125 10.58 7.33 7.94
N LEU A 126 9.46 7.55 7.24
CA LEU A 126 8.41 8.45 7.66
C LEU A 126 7.66 7.88 8.88
N ALA A 127 7.33 6.59 8.86
CA ALA A 127 6.72 5.89 9.98
C ALA A 127 7.58 5.99 11.26
N ARG A 128 8.89 5.73 11.15
CA ARG A 128 9.82 5.85 12.29
C ARG A 128 9.83 7.25 12.90
N LYS A 129 9.82 8.30 12.06
CA LYS A 129 9.76 9.69 12.56
C LYS A 129 8.48 9.99 13.32
N MET A 130 7.37 9.33 12.98
CA MET A 130 6.07 9.55 13.61
C MET A 130 5.87 8.72 14.88
N THR A 131 6.54 7.56 15.00
CA THR A 131 6.51 6.72 16.21
C THR A 131 7.46 7.22 17.30
N HIS A 132 8.48 8.01 16.95
CA HIS A 132 9.43 8.60 17.92
C HIS A 132 8.92 9.86 18.63
N HIS A 133 7.62 10.17 18.54
CA HIS A 133 6.98 11.28 19.25
C HIS A 133 5.95 10.79 20.25
#